data_AF-A0A936E7W2-F1
#
_entry.id   AF-A0A936E7W2-F1
#
_cell.length_a   1.000
_cell.length_b   1.000
_cell.length_c   1.000
_cell.angle_alpha   90.00
_cell.angle_beta   90.00
_cell.angle_gamma   90.00
#
_symmetry.space_group_name_H-M   'P 1'
#
loop_
_entity.id
_entity.type
_entity.pdbx_description
1 polymer ?
#
loop_
_entity_poly.entity_id
_entity_poly.type
_entity_poly.pdbx_seq_one_letter_code
_entity_poly.pdbx_strand_id
1 'polypeptide(L)'
;MSDYKISFAENENKPAPAGFSIGRLFLGLLMAIVAVALSAGGWGLLAYWTNSIYVMAAIVVGFVVSFAVTYPFPRIGILLGIVLFIPTAILTVAAVLLGDYLYYVLNFMAEGATLNEAIATVATYFVELAAEDSLASVIFAVIGTVVGFFNAISRD
;
A
#
# COMPACT_ATOMS: atom_id res chain seq x y z
N MET A 1 46.75 10.38 31.87
CA MET A 1 46.70 9.30 30.86
C MET A 1 45.58 8.36 31.28
N SER A 2 44.41 8.53 30.67
CA SER A 2 43.20 7.75 30.95
C SER A 2 42.91 6.92 29.71
N ASP A 3 42.94 5.60 29.86
CA ASP A 3 42.67 4.61 28.82
C ASP A 3 41.25 4.74 28.29
N TYR A 4 41.09 5.38 27.12
CA TYR A 4 39.90 5.25 26.28
C TYR A 4 39.98 3.90 25.55
N LYS A 5 39.62 2.80 26.22
CA LYS A 5 39.32 1.54 25.55
C LYS A 5 37.98 1.69 24.85
N ILE A 6 38.01 2.13 23.59
CA ILE A 6 36.85 2.05 22.70
C ILE A 6 36.54 0.56 22.53
N SER A 7 35.45 0.13 23.16
CA SER A 7 34.88 -1.21 23.01
C SER A 7 34.35 -1.36 21.59
N PHE A 8 35.16 -1.96 20.71
CA PHE A 8 34.76 -2.34 19.35
C PHE A 8 34.01 -3.69 19.30
N ALA A 9 33.52 -4.19 20.44
CA ALA A 9 33.02 -5.56 20.58
C ALA A 9 31.49 -5.69 20.48
N GLU A 10 30.82 -4.93 19.61
CA GLU A 10 29.35 -5.03 19.45
C GLU A 10 28.89 -4.82 18.00
N ASN A 11 29.37 -5.63 17.04
CA ASN A 11 28.68 -5.71 15.73
C ASN A 11 28.91 -7.01 14.93
N GLU A 12 29.38 -8.10 15.53
CA GLU A 12 29.68 -9.33 14.75
C GLU A 12 28.50 -10.30 14.64
N ASN A 13 27.39 -10.06 15.33
CA ASN A 13 26.22 -10.95 15.35
C ASN A 13 24.96 -10.35 14.71
N LYS A 14 25.09 -9.48 13.72
CA LYS A 14 23.92 -9.15 12.88
C LYS A 14 23.76 -10.25 11.83
N PRO A 15 22.69 -11.08 11.89
CA PRO A 15 22.37 -12.00 10.80
C PRO A 15 22.42 -11.29 9.45
N ALA A 16 23.03 -11.95 8.46
CA ALA A 16 23.13 -11.39 7.12
C ALA A 16 21.75 -10.95 6.59
N PRO A 17 21.67 -9.85 5.82
CA PRO A 17 20.41 -9.42 5.20
C PRO A 17 19.81 -10.58 4.40
N ALA A 18 18.49 -10.69 4.41
CA ALA A 18 17.81 -11.79 3.74
C ALA A 18 18.17 -11.78 2.25
N GLY A 19 18.71 -12.91 1.75
CA GLY A 19 19.03 -13.07 0.34
C GLY A 19 17.78 -13.01 -0.54
N PHE A 20 17.97 -12.56 -1.78
CA PHE A 20 16.93 -12.53 -2.81
C PHE A 20 16.41 -13.95 -3.08
N SER A 21 15.12 -14.19 -2.82
CA SER A 21 14.45 -15.47 -3.08
C SER A 21 13.20 -15.25 -3.90
N ILE A 22 13.15 -15.86 -5.09
CA ILE A 22 12.02 -15.78 -6.01
C ILE A 22 10.72 -16.23 -5.33
N GLY A 23 10.75 -17.31 -4.55
CA GLY A 23 9.58 -17.81 -3.83
C GLY A 23 9.01 -16.81 -2.82
N ARG A 24 9.88 -16.07 -2.10
CA ARG A 24 9.46 -15.02 -1.17
C ARG A 24 8.86 -13.80 -1.88
N LEU A 25 9.37 -13.47 -3.07
CA LEU A 25 8.80 -12.40 -3.91
C LEU A 25 7.39 -12.76 -4.37
N PHE A 26 7.18 -13.98 -4.87
CA PHE A 26 5.85 -14.43 -5.26
C PHE A 26 4.87 -14.43 -4.08
N LEU A 27 5.31 -14.90 -2.91
CA LEU A 27 4.48 -14.87 -1.71
C LEU A 27 4.12 -13.42 -1.31
N GLY A 28 5.10 -12.51 -1.33
CA GLY A 28 4.88 -11.09 -1.00
C GLY A 28 3.93 -10.41 -1.97
N LEU A 29 4.07 -10.67 -3.27
CA LEU A 29 3.14 -10.16 -4.28
C LEU A 29 1.74 -10.73 -4.12
N LEU A 30 1.60 -12.03 -3.83
CA LEU A 30 0.30 -12.64 -3.60
C LEU A 30 -0.39 -12.07 -2.36
N MET A 31 0.36 -11.90 -1.26
CA MET A 31 -0.13 -11.23 -0.06
C MET A 31 -0.53 -9.79 -0.36
N ALA A 32 0.23 -9.08 -1.18
CA ALA A 32 -0.07 -7.72 -1.58
C ALA A 32 -1.34 -7.64 -2.43
N ILE A 33 -1.57 -8.57 -3.37
CA ILE A 33 -2.82 -8.63 -4.14
C ILE A 33 -4.03 -8.83 -3.22
N VAL A 34 -3.92 -9.73 -2.23
CA VAL A 34 -4.98 -9.92 -1.23
C VAL A 34 -5.18 -8.65 -0.40
N ALA A 35 -4.09 -8.00 0.03
CA ALA A 35 -4.14 -6.75 0.77
C ALA A 35 -4.78 -5.61 -0.05
N VAL A 36 -4.50 -5.54 -1.35
CA VAL A 36 -5.12 -4.59 -2.29
C VAL A 36 -6.63 -4.83 -2.36
N ALA A 37 -7.07 -6.07 -2.56
CA ALA A 37 -8.48 -6.40 -2.65
C ALA A 37 -9.24 -6.06 -1.36
N LEU A 38 -8.67 -6.41 -0.20
CA LEU A 38 -9.26 -6.12 1.10
C LEU A 38 -9.28 -4.62 1.40
N SER A 39 -8.20 -3.91 1.08
CA SER A 39 -8.09 -2.47 1.33
C SER A 39 -9.00 -1.68 0.39
N ALA A 40 -9.08 -2.04 -0.90
CA ALA A 40 -9.98 -1.41 -1.85
C ALA A 40 -11.46 -1.63 -1.47
N GLY A 41 -11.82 -2.86 -1.12
CA GLY A 41 -13.18 -3.18 -0.67
C GLY A 41 -13.55 -2.46 0.63
N GLY A 42 -12.67 -2.53 1.63
CA GLY A 42 -12.87 -1.85 2.91
C GLY A 42 -12.95 -0.33 2.75
N TRP A 43 -12.07 0.24 1.93
CA TRP A 43 -12.05 1.67 1.64
C TRP A 43 -13.31 2.14 0.91
N GLY A 44 -13.66 1.52 -0.23
CA GLY A 44 -14.81 1.92 -1.02
C GLY A 44 -16.13 1.79 -0.25
N LEU A 45 -16.27 0.74 0.58
CA LEU A 45 -17.43 0.57 1.46
C LEU A 45 -17.49 1.63 2.56
N LEU A 46 -16.36 1.94 3.19
CA LEU A 46 -16.30 2.98 4.23
C LEU A 46 -16.66 4.35 3.63
N ALA A 47 -16.04 4.73 2.50
CA ALA A 47 -16.32 5.98 1.82
C ALA A 47 -17.80 6.14 1.46
N TYR A 48 -18.44 5.06 1.00
CA TYR A 48 -19.87 5.04 0.69
C TYR A 48 -20.74 5.26 1.94
N TRP A 49 -20.41 4.65 3.08
CA TRP A 49 -21.19 4.83 4.32
C TRP A 49 -21.01 6.20 4.97
N THR A 50 -19.83 6.80 4.82
CA THR A 50 -19.51 8.08 5.49
C THR A 50 -19.70 9.30 4.60
N ASN A 51 -20.00 9.12 3.30
CA ASN A 51 -20.08 10.17 2.29
C ASN A 51 -18.87 11.12 2.32
N SER A 52 -17.69 10.59 2.65
CA SER A 52 -16.50 11.41 2.87
C SER A 52 -15.25 10.64 2.51
N ILE A 53 -14.43 11.25 1.65
CA ILE A 53 -13.12 10.74 1.26
C ILE A 53 -12.12 11.12 2.36
N TYR A 54 -11.99 10.24 3.37
CA TYR A 54 -10.92 10.31 4.36
C TYR A 54 -9.52 10.09 3.78
N VAL A 55 -8.79 11.18 3.69
CA VAL A 55 -7.32 11.23 3.50
C VAL A 55 -6.55 10.20 4.35
N MET A 56 -6.98 9.98 5.59
CA MET A 56 -6.35 9.03 6.52
C MET A 56 -6.44 7.58 6.05
N ALA A 57 -7.47 7.20 5.30
CA ALA A 57 -7.62 5.83 4.83
C ALA A 57 -6.58 5.46 3.79
N ALA A 58 -6.21 6.40 2.90
CA ALA A 58 -5.14 6.20 1.93
C ALA A 58 -3.79 5.91 2.60
N ILE A 59 -3.51 6.56 3.74
CA ILE A 59 -2.31 6.28 4.54
C ILE A 59 -2.34 4.86 5.10
N VAL A 60 -3.49 4.43 5.63
CA VAL A 60 -3.67 3.06 6.16
C VAL A 60 -3.51 2.02 5.05
N VAL A 61 -4.09 2.25 3.87
CA VAL A 61 -3.93 1.37 2.70
C VAL A 61 -2.45 1.23 2.33
N GLY A 62 -1.72 2.35 2.27
CA GLY A 62 -0.28 2.34 2.03
C GLY A 62 0.51 1.53 3.06
N PHE A 63 0.15 1.65 4.34
CA PHE A 63 0.79 0.86 5.39
C PHE A 63 0.51 -0.64 5.25
N VAL A 64 -0.75 -1.02 4.99
CA VAL A 64 -1.18 -2.41 4.86
C VAL A 64 -0.53 -3.08 3.64
N VAL A 65 -0.49 -2.41 2.50
CA VAL A 65 0.13 -2.93 1.27
C VAL A 65 1.66 -3.05 1.46
N SER A 66 2.31 -2.02 2.01
CA SER A 66 3.75 -2.09 2.34
C SER A 66 4.07 -3.24 3.28
N PHE A 67 3.26 -3.44 4.32
CA PHE A 67 3.43 -4.56 5.25
C PHE A 67 3.26 -5.90 4.52
N ALA A 68 2.24 -6.05 3.68
CA ALA A 68 1.99 -7.31 2.97
C ALA A 68 3.14 -7.69 2.02
N VAL A 69 3.69 -6.73 1.28
CA VAL A 69 4.83 -6.96 0.38
C VAL A 69 6.10 -7.33 1.15
N THR A 70 6.33 -6.68 2.29
CA THR A 70 7.57 -6.81 3.07
C THR A 70 7.54 -7.97 4.06
N TYR A 71 6.37 -8.45 4.46
CA TYR A 71 6.17 -9.51 5.46
C TYR A 71 7.02 -10.78 5.24
N PRO A 72 7.20 -11.31 4.00
CA PRO A 72 8.01 -12.50 3.76
C PRO A 72 9.52 -12.29 3.97
N PHE A 73 9.96 -11.04 4.17
CA PHE A 73 11.36 -10.67 4.28
C PHE A 73 11.67 -10.23 5.72
N PRO A 74 12.34 -11.08 6.52
CA PRO A 74 12.63 -10.75 7.92
C PRO A 74 13.65 -9.62 8.07
N ARG A 75 14.48 -9.38 7.04
CA ARG A 75 15.45 -8.29 6.94
C ARG A 75 15.50 -7.74 5.53
N ILE A 76 15.39 -6.43 5.37
CA ILE A 76 15.35 -5.80 4.05
C ILE A 76 16.56 -4.86 3.92
N GLY A 77 17.58 -5.31 3.20
CA GLY A 77 18.67 -4.43 2.81
C GLY A 77 18.20 -3.36 1.82
N ILE A 78 18.93 -2.24 1.74
CA ILE A 78 18.58 -1.06 0.90
C ILE A 78 18.26 -1.45 -0.55
N LEU A 79 19.05 -2.34 -1.16
CA LEU A 79 18.85 -2.78 -2.55
C LEU A 79 17.52 -3.54 -2.73
N LEU A 80 17.23 -4.49 -1.84
CA LEU A 80 15.96 -5.23 -1.87
C LEU A 80 14.78 -4.29 -1.56
N GLY A 81 15.01 -3.31 -0.68
CA GLY A 81 14.06 -2.23 -0.39
C GLY A 81 13.65 -1.47 -1.66
N ILE A 82 14.61 -0.98 -2.44
CA ILE A 82 14.31 -0.25 -3.68
C ILE A 82 13.53 -1.12 -4.68
N VAL A 83 13.90 -2.41 -4.82
CA VAL A 83 13.23 -3.35 -5.72
C VAL A 83 11.78 -3.61 -5.31
N LEU A 84 11.50 -3.71 -4.01
CA LEU A 84 10.15 -3.94 -3.49
C LEU A 84 9.31 -2.65 -3.44
N PHE A 85 9.93 -1.49 -3.32
CA PHE A 85 9.22 -0.21 -3.19
C PHE A 85 8.37 0.11 -4.41
N ILE A 86 8.94 -0.01 -5.63
CA ILE A 86 8.23 0.31 -6.87
C ILE A 86 6.92 -0.50 -7.02
N PRO A 87 6.92 -1.84 -6.95
CA PRO A 87 5.68 -2.61 -7.06
C PRO A 87 4.73 -2.31 -5.89
N THR A 88 5.24 -2.05 -4.68
CA THR A 88 4.40 -1.65 -3.55
C THR A 88 3.65 -0.35 -3.84
N ALA A 89 4.34 0.68 -4.32
CA ALA A 89 3.72 1.96 -4.64
C ALA A 89 2.64 1.83 -5.73
N ILE A 90 2.92 1.03 -6.77
CA ILE A 90 1.95 0.75 -7.84
C ILE A 90 0.71 0.05 -7.27
N LEU A 91 0.90 -0.98 -6.43
CA LEU A 91 -0.19 -1.73 -5.82
C LEU A 91 -1.01 -0.87 -4.85
N THR A 92 -0.37 0.01 -4.08
CA THR A 92 -1.09 0.94 -3.20
C THR A 92 -1.96 1.91 -3.99
N VAL A 93 -1.40 2.53 -5.04
CA VAL A 93 -2.17 3.43 -5.90
C VAL A 93 -3.34 2.69 -6.54
N ALA A 94 -3.11 1.46 -7.02
CA ALA A 94 -4.18 0.63 -7.56
C ALA A 94 -5.27 0.31 -6.51
N ALA A 95 -4.90 0.03 -5.25
CA ALA A 95 -5.86 -0.23 -4.18
C ALA A 95 -6.75 0.98 -3.89
N VAL A 96 -6.16 2.17 -3.83
CA VAL A 96 -6.89 3.41 -3.58
C VAL A 96 -7.84 3.73 -4.73
N LEU A 97 -7.33 3.71 -5.97
CA LEU A 97 -8.15 3.93 -7.16
C LEU A 97 -9.28 2.90 -7.28
N LEU A 98 -9.03 1.64 -6.94
CA LEU A 98 -10.05 0.60 -6.97
C LEU A 98 -11.12 0.83 -5.89
N GLY A 99 -10.76 1.33 -4.72
CA GLY A 99 -11.74 1.69 -3.70
C GLY A 99 -12.54 2.94 -4.07
N ASP A 100 -11.92 3.95 -4.69
CA ASP A 100 -12.64 5.11 -5.23
C ASP A 100 -13.61 4.69 -6.36
N TYR A 101 -13.16 3.79 -7.24
CA TYR A 101 -14.01 3.18 -8.26
C TYR A 101 -15.22 2.49 -7.65
N LEU A 102 -15.01 1.67 -6.61
CA LEU A 102 -16.08 0.98 -5.91
C LEU A 102 -17.06 1.97 -5.25
N TYR A 103 -16.54 3.05 -4.65
CA TYR A 103 -17.37 4.13 -4.08
C TYR A 103 -18.32 4.74 -5.11
N TYR A 104 -17.81 5.11 -6.30
CA TYR A 104 -18.65 5.67 -7.35
C TYR A 104 -19.67 4.64 -7.87
N VAL A 105 -19.28 3.37 -8.03
CA VAL A 105 -20.22 2.31 -8.44
C VAL A 105 -21.37 2.18 -7.44
N LEU A 106 -21.06 2.17 -6.13
CA LEU A 106 -22.07 2.08 -5.08
C LEU A 106 -22.99 3.31 -5.05
N ASN A 107 -22.46 4.51 -5.29
CA ASN A 107 -23.27 5.73 -5.40
C ASN A 107 -24.23 5.69 -6.59
N PHE A 108 -23.75 5.33 -7.78
CA PHE A 108 -24.63 5.19 -8.95
C PHE A 108 -25.72 4.11 -8.75
N MET A 109 -25.38 3.02 -8.05
CA MET A 109 -26.38 2.02 -7.67
C MET A 109 -27.40 2.55 -6.67
N ALA A 110 -26.98 3.39 -5.71
CA ALA A 110 -27.88 4.02 -4.75
C ALA A 110 -28.85 5.01 -5.42
N GLU A 111 -28.45 5.62 -6.53
CA GLU A 111 -29.29 6.47 -7.39
C GLU A 111 -30.26 5.68 -8.29
N GLY A 112 -30.21 4.34 -8.24
CA GLY A 112 -31.16 3.45 -8.92
C GLY A 112 -30.62 2.77 -10.18
N ALA A 113 -29.35 2.95 -10.54
CA ALA A 113 -28.73 2.21 -11.64
C ALA A 113 -28.55 0.73 -11.30
N THR A 114 -28.63 -0.14 -12.30
CA THR A 114 -28.23 -1.55 -12.12
C THR A 114 -26.71 -1.67 -11.94
N LEU A 115 -26.23 -2.75 -11.33
CA LEU A 115 -24.79 -2.99 -11.12
C LEU A 115 -24.00 -2.89 -12.45
N ASN A 116 -24.52 -3.47 -13.53
CA ASN A 116 -23.85 -3.46 -14.83
C ASN A 116 -23.78 -2.05 -15.43
N GLU A 117 -24.84 -1.26 -15.29
CA GLU A 117 -24.87 0.13 -15.74
C GLU A 117 -23.92 1.00 -14.91
N ALA A 118 -23.92 0.85 -13.58
CA ALA A 118 -23.01 1.58 -12.70
C ALA A 118 -21.54 1.26 -13.02
N ILE A 119 -21.19 -0.02 -13.20
CA ILE A 119 -19.83 -0.44 -13.60
C ILE A 119 -19.44 0.17 -14.95
N ALA A 120 -20.32 0.08 -15.95
CA ALA A 120 -20.04 0.58 -17.30
C ALA A 120 -19.88 2.11 -17.32
N THR A 121 -20.76 2.83 -16.62
CA THR A 121 -20.72 4.29 -16.50
C THR A 121 -19.45 4.72 -15.79
N VAL A 122 -19.17 4.18 -14.60
CA VAL A 122 -17.97 4.54 -13.86
C VAL A 122 -16.72 4.17 -14.66
N ALA A 123 -16.63 2.98 -15.27
CA ALA A 123 -15.46 2.61 -16.07
C ALA A 123 -15.18 3.57 -17.24
N THR A 124 -16.24 4.14 -17.82
CA THR A 124 -16.12 5.11 -18.92
C THR A 124 -15.63 6.47 -18.45
N TYR A 125 -16.13 6.96 -17.31
CA TYR A 125 -15.84 8.30 -16.80
C TYR A 125 -14.82 8.32 -15.66
N PHE A 126 -14.28 7.16 -15.27
CA PHE A 126 -13.45 7.04 -14.06
C PHE A 126 -12.23 7.95 -14.10
N VAL A 127 -11.57 8.06 -15.25
CA VAL A 127 -10.37 8.91 -15.37
C VAL A 127 -10.71 10.39 -15.14
N GLU A 128 -11.87 10.83 -15.60
CA GLU A 128 -12.34 12.20 -15.44
C GLU A 128 -12.77 12.46 -13.99
N LEU A 129 -13.55 11.55 -13.40
CA LEU A 129 -13.95 11.58 -11.98
C LEU A 129 -12.75 11.52 -11.04
N ALA A 130 -11.76 10.68 -11.36
CA ALA A 130 -10.55 10.53 -10.58
C ALA A 130 -9.63 11.76 -10.71
N ALA A 131 -9.60 12.45 -11.85
CA ALA A 131 -8.70 13.59 -12.04
C ALA A 131 -8.97 14.75 -11.06
N GLU A 132 -10.23 14.96 -10.66
CA GLU A 132 -10.60 16.02 -9.72
C GLU A 132 -10.45 15.61 -8.26
N ASP A 133 -10.92 14.42 -7.87
CA ASP A 133 -11.00 14.01 -6.45
C ASP A 133 -9.87 13.07 -6.00
N SER A 134 -9.28 12.27 -6.89
CA SER A 134 -8.36 11.19 -6.49
C SER A 134 -6.91 11.65 -6.25
N LEU A 135 -6.52 12.85 -6.70
CA LEU A 135 -5.13 13.32 -6.60
C LEU A 135 -4.65 13.36 -5.13
N ALA A 136 -5.51 13.84 -4.23
CA ALA A 136 -5.21 13.84 -2.80
C ALA A 136 -5.01 12.41 -2.28
N SER A 137 -5.96 11.51 -2.56
CA SER A 137 -5.90 10.10 -2.16
C SER A 137 -4.62 9.42 -2.64
N VAL A 138 -4.20 9.67 -3.89
CA VAL A 138 -2.96 9.15 -4.47
C VAL A 138 -1.72 9.68 -3.74
N ILE A 139 -1.64 10.99 -3.49
CA ILE A 139 -0.50 11.58 -2.77
C ILE A 139 -0.37 10.97 -1.36
N PHE A 140 -1.48 10.87 -0.63
CA PHE A 140 -1.47 10.30 0.73
C PHE A 140 -1.21 8.79 0.73
N ALA A 141 -1.64 8.07 -0.30
CA ALA A 141 -1.30 6.67 -0.51
C ALA A 141 0.20 6.45 -0.70
N VAL A 142 0.85 7.33 -1.48
CA VAL A 142 2.31 7.31 -1.66
C VAL A 142 3.01 7.63 -0.35
N ILE A 143 2.55 8.64 0.41
CA ILE A 143 3.10 8.95 1.74
C ILE A 143 2.97 7.75 2.68
N GLY A 144 1.79 7.14 2.75
CA GLY A 144 1.56 5.94 3.56
C GLY A 144 2.43 4.76 3.15
N THR A 145 2.64 4.59 1.84
CA THR A 145 3.56 3.58 1.30
C THR A 145 4.97 3.84 1.79
N VAL A 146 5.47 5.06 1.65
CA VAL A 146 6.82 5.46 2.09
C VAL A 146 6.99 5.21 3.59
N VAL A 147 6.05 5.67 4.42
CA VAL A 147 6.10 5.48 5.88
C VAL A 147 6.06 4.00 6.26
N GLY A 148 5.12 3.23 5.69
CA GLY A 148 5.00 1.79 5.95
C GLY A 148 6.24 1.02 5.49
N PHE A 149 6.84 1.43 4.38
CA PHE A 149 8.02 0.81 3.82
C PHE A 149 9.26 1.09 4.67
N PHE A 150 9.46 2.33 5.12
CA PHE A 150 10.54 2.67 6.05
C PHE A 150 10.38 1.96 7.39
N ASN A 151 9.16 1.85 7.91
CA ASN A 151 8.87 1.08 9.13
C ASN A 151 9.24 -0.40 8.94
N ALA A 152 8.92 -0.98 7.78
CA ALA A 152 9.25 -2.36 7.48
C ALA A 152 10.76 -2.60 7.38
N ILE A 153 11.52 -1.65 6.82
CA ILE A 153 12.99 -1.71 6.77
C ILE A 153 13.60 -1.52 8.17
N SER A 154 13.04 -0.64 9.01
CA SER A 154 13.55 -0.34 10.35
C SER A 154 13.20 -1.38 11.41
N ARG A 155 12.59 -2.51 11.04
CA ARG A 155 12.28 -3.63 11.95
C ARG A 155 13.50 -4.49 12.30
N ASP A 156 14.68 -4.12 11.81
CA ASP A 156 15.99 -4.68 12.17
C ASP A 156 16.53 -4.17 13.51
#